data_AF-A0A7S4BL52-F1
#
_entry.id   AF-A0A7S4BL52-F1
#
_cell.length_a   1.000
_cell.length_b   1.000
_cell.length_c   1.000
_cell.angle_alpha   90.00
_cell.angle_beta   90.00
_cell.angle_gamma   90.00
#
_symmetry.space_group_name_H-M   'P 1'
#
loop_
_entity.id
_entity.type
_entity.pdbx_description
1 polymer ?
#
loop_
_entity_poly.entity_id
_entity_poly.type
_entity_poly.pdbx_seq_one_letter_code
_entity_poly.pdbx_strand_id
1 'polypeptide(L)'
;GRATASIIGLRVNPIVDGGEISMFAVSSPDSKFGHPLHTAEARAEVIGAFRTYPWLSSLHAHVGSAGTSLQMLSKGIASLVDLANEVDRDLGGDARVTTLDIGGGLAASSSFAEYAQSACS
;
A
#
# COMPACT_ATOMS: atom_id res chain seq x y z
N GLY A 1 22.12 22.15 13.53
CA GLY A 1 20.96 22.32 12.62
C GLY A 1 19.74 21.65 13.24
N ARG A 2 18.53 22.16 12.98
CA ARG A 2 17.29 21.54 13.47
C ARG A 2 17.09 20.19 12.76
N ALA A 3 16.82 19.13 13.51
CA ALA A 3 16.46 17.84 12.92
C ALA A 3 15.19 18.01 12.06
N THR A 4 15.15 17.39 10.88
CA THR A 4 13.97 17.42 10.02
C THR A 4 12.81 16.64 10.64
N ALA A 5 11.58 17.11 10.42
CA ALA A 5 10.36 16.39 10.79
C ALA A 5 9.82 15.51 9.65
N SER A 6 10.53 15.45 8.50
CA SER A 6 10.12 14.66 7.35
C SER A 6 10.18 13.16 7.66
N ILE A 7 9.12 12.44 7.30
CA ILE A 7 9.07 10.98 7.32
C ILE A 7 9.36 10.51 5.89
N ILE A 8 10.30 9.59 5.73
CA ILE A 8 10.62 9.00 4.43
C ILE A 8 10.15 7.54 4.43
N GLY A 9 9.46 7.15 3.37
CA GLY A 9 8.90 5.82 3.22
C GLY A 9 9.17 5.20 1.86
N LEU A 10 8.98 3.88 1.78
CA LEU A 10 9.09 3.11 0.55
C LEU A 10 7.70 2.75 0.04
N ARG A 11 7.43 3.08 -1.22
CA ARG A 11 6.24 2.58 -1.90
C ARG A 11 6.47 1.14 -2.33
N VAL A 12 5.59 0.25 -1.92
CA VAL A 12 5.57 -1.16 -2.31
C VAL A 12 4.35 -1.47 -3.16
N ASN A 13 4.44 -2.55 -3.93
CA ASN A 13 3.40 -3.08 -4.77
C ASN A 13 3.07 -4.50 -4.27
N PRO A 14 1.98 -4.66 -3.47
CA PRO A 14 1.56 -5.95 -2.93
C PRO A 14 1.23 -7.02 -3.98
N ILE A 15 0.94 -6.61 -5.22
CA ILE A 15 0.43 -7.44 -6.31
C ILE A 15 -0.83 -8.20 -5.83
N VAL A 16 -1.91 -7.46 -5.60
CA VAL A 16 -3.20 -8.08 -5.30
C VAL A 16 -3.98 -8.31 -6.59
N ASP A 17 -4.51 -9.53 -6.75
CA ASP A 17 -5.35 -9.87 -7.91
C ASP A 17 -6.49 -8.85 -8.05
N GLY A 18 -6.60 -8.28 -9.25
CA GLY A 18 -7.41 -7.10 -9.60
C GLY A 18 -8.93 -7.19 -9.42
N GLY A 19 -9.45 -8.26 -8.79
CA GLY A 19 -10.88 -8.51 -8.67
C GLY A 19 -11.59 -8.59 -10.04
N GLU A 20 -12.92 -8.46 -10.05
CA GLU A 20 -13.74 -8.50 -11.28
C GLU A 20 -13.44 -7.35 -12.27
N ILE A 21 -12.73 -6.30 -11.86
CA ILE A 21 -12.43 -5.14 -12.70
C ILE A 21 -10.93 -4.84 -12.69
N SER A 22 -10.14 -5.70 -13.35
CA SER A 22 -8.68 -5.59 -13.41
C SER A 22 -8.18 -4.27 -14.02
N MET A 23 -9.02 -3.54 -14.74
CA MET A 23 -8.70 -2.25 -15.36
C MET A 23 -8.33 -1.16 -14.34
N PHE A 24 -8.76 -1.30 -13.08
CA PHE A 24 -8.47 -0.35 -12.00
C PHE A 24 -7.39 -0.83 -11.02
N ALA A 25 -6.81 -2.01 -11.26
CA ALA A 25 -5.75 -2.56 -10.43
C ALA A 25 -4.45 -1.78 -10.64
N VAL A 26 -4.07 -0.99 -9.63
CA VAL A 26 -2.81 -0.22 -9.61
C VAL A 26 -1.65 -1.07 -9.08
N SER A 27 -2.00 -2.21 -8.50
CA SER A 27 -1.11 -3.20 -7.90
C SER A 27 -1.08 -4.47 -8.77
N SER A 28 -0.49 -4.36 -9.96
CA SER A 28 -0.28 -5.47 -10.91
C SER A 28 1.21 -5.75 -11.09
N PRO A 29 1.61 -6.92 -11.64
CA PRO A 29 3.02 -7.21 -11.94
C PRO A 29 3.67 -6.18 -12.88
N ASP A 30 2.88 -5.63 -13.82
CA ASP A 30 3.35 -4.66 -14.81
C ASP A 30 3.25 -3.20 -14.33
N SER A 31 2.89 -2.98 -13.06
CA SER A 31 2.78 -1.63 -12.51
C SER A 31 4.15 -0.98 -12.42
N LYS A 32 4.27 0.25 -12.96
CA LYS A 32 5.49 1.07 -12.83
C LYS A 32 5.69 1.66 -11.43
N PHE A 33 4.79 1.41 -10.50
CA PHE A 33 4.78 2.03 -9.18
C PHE A 33 5.01 1.03 -8.07
N GLY A 34 5.97 1.36 -7.21
CA GLY A 34 6.28 0.61 -6.00
C GLY A 34 7.11 -0.65 -6.24
N HIS A 35 7.82 -1.07 -5.21
CA HIS A 35 8.62 -2.30 -5.25
C HIS A 35 7.73 -3.54 -5.14
N PRO A 36 7.78 -4.49 -6.10
CA PRO A 36 6.87 -5.64 -6.11
C PRO A 36 7.16 -6.61 -4.96
N LEU A 37 6.12 -7.19 -4.34
CA LEU A 37 6.26 -8.10 -3.19
C LEU A 37 5.94 -9.58 -3.50
N HIS A 38 5.89 -9.95 -4.79
CA HIS A 38 5.52 -11.29 -5.27
C HIS A 38 6.50 -12.43 -4.94
N THR A 39 7.75 -12.13 -4.56
CA THR A 39 8.74 -13.16 -4.22
C THR A 39 9.42 -12.87 -2.88
N ALA A 40 10.02 -13.90 -2.29
CA ALA A 40 10.80 -13.77 -1.06
C ALA A 40 12.05 -12.89 -1.27
N GLU A 41 12.67 -12.97 -2.44
CA GLU A 41 13.84 -12.15 -2.81
C GLU A 41 13.46 -10.67 -2.89
N ALA A 42 12.34 -10.35 -3.54
CA ALA A 42 11.87 -8.98 -3.65
C ALA A 42 11.50 -8.39 -2.28
N ARG A 43 10.96 -9.20 -1.37
CA ARG A 43 10.74 -8.82 0.03
C ARG A 43 12.06 -8.59 0.78
N ALA A 44 13.04 -9.47 0.59
CA ALA A 44 14.36 -9.34 1.20
C ALA A 44 15.08 -8.07 0.76
N GLU A 45 14.91 -7.62 -0.49
CA GLU A 45 15.43 -6.33 -0.97
C GLU A 45 14.84 -5.15 -0.19
N VAL A 46 13.53 -5.17 0.09
CA VAL A 46 12.88 -4.13 0.91
C VAL A 46 13.45 -4.14 2.33
N ILE A 47 13.53 -5.30 2.97
CA ILE A 47 14.11 -5.44 4.31
C ILE A 47 15.57 -4.94 4.34
N GLY A 48 16.34 -5.27 3.29
CA GLY A 48 17.70 -4.78 3.09
C GLY A 48 17.78 -3.26 2.99
N ALA A 49 16.80 -2.60 2.38
CA ALA A 49 16.72 -1.14 2.35
C ALA A 49 16.50 -0.56 3.77
N PHE A 50 15.59 -1.14 4.56
CA PHE A 50 15.37 -0.70 5.95
C PHE A 50 16.61 -0.89 6.85
N ARG A 51 17.40 -1.93 6.59
CA ARG A 51 18.70 -2.17 7.24
C ARG A 51 19.75 -1.15 6.82
N THR A 52 19.79 -0.80 5.53
CA THR A 52 20.79 0.12 4.96
C THR A 52 20.53 1.57 5.32
N TYR A 53 19.25 1.96 5.45
CA TYR A 53 18.84 3.35 5.61
C TYR A 53 18.06 3.55 6.92
N PRO A 54 18.72 3.88 8.06
CA PRO A 54 18.07 4.09 9.37
C PRO A 54 17.03 5.22 9.44
N TRP A 55 16.91 6.04 8.39
CA TRP A 55 15.88 7.09 8.28
C TRP A 55 14.60 6.64 7.57
N LEU A 56 14.58 5.45 6.95
CA LEU A 56 13.41 4.90 6.26
C LEU A 56 12.42 4.29 7.26
N SER A 57 11.28 4.91 7.55
CA SER A 57 10.40 4.47 8.65
C SER A 57 8.92 4.30 8.27
N SER A 58 8.62 4.35 6.97
CA SER A 58 7.25 4.27 6.48
C SER A 58 7.13 3.31 5.29
N LEU A 59 6.02 2.59 5.22
CA LEU A 59 5.61 1.81 4.06
C LEU A 59 4.35 2.42 3.46
N HIS A 60 4.29 2.46 2.14
CA HIS A 60 3.12 2.92 1.41
C HIS A 60 2.68 1.89 0.36
N ALA A 61 1.39 1.58 0.29
CA ALA A 61 0.81 0.93 -0.88
C ALA A 61 -0.38 1.73 -1.39
N HIS A 62 -0.61 1.63 -2.69
CA HIS A 62 -1.80 2.13 -3.33
C HIS A 62 -2.35 1.02 -4.20
N VAL A 63 -3.45 0.42 -3.73
CA VAL A 63 -3.95 -0.85 -4.26
C VAL A 63 -4.92 -0.63 -5.41
N GLY A 64 -5.79 0.37 -5.30
CA GLY A 64 -6.94 0.52 -6.17
C GLY A 64 -7.44 1.95 -6.27
N SER A 65 -8.35 2.18 -7.20
CA SER A 65 -9.07 3.43 -7.41
C SER A 65 -10.58 3.26 -7.10
N ALA A 66 -11.40 4.27 -7.41
CA ALA A 66 -12.84 4.23 -7.16
C ALA A 66 -13.49 2.94 -7.73
N GLY A 67 -14.23 2.22 -6.89
CA GLY A 67 -14.83 0.93 -7.25
C GLY A 67 -14.01 -0.30 -6.83
N THR A 68 -12.85 -0.12 -6.19
CA THR A 68 -12.09 -1.25 -5.61
C THR A 68 -12.85 -1.88 -4.45
N SER A 69 -12.95 -3.21 -4.44
CA SER A 69 -13.61 -3.93 -3.35
C SER A 69 -12.86 -3.74 -2.02
N LEU A 70 -13.61 -3.69 -0.92
CA LEU A 70 -13.03 -3.65 0.43
C LEU A 70 -12.09 -4.82 0.68
N GLN A 71 -12.39 -6.00 0.11
CA GLN A 71 -11.56 -7.19 0.21
C GLN A 71 -10.19 -7.03 -0.46
N MET A 72 -10.11 -6.33 -1.60
CA MET A 72 -8.82 -6.05 -2.24
C MET A 72 -8.01 -5.04 -1.43
N LEU A 73 -8.65 -3.98 -0.94
CA LEU A 73 -7.99 -3.01 -0.05
C LEU A 73 -7.45 -3.70 1.20
N SER A 74 -8.25 -4.56 1.84
CA SER A 74 -7.82 -5.31 3.03
C SER A 74 -6.66 -6.26 2.75
N LYS A 75 -6.61 -6.91 1.58
CA LYS A 75 -5.48 -7.76 1.18
C LYS A 75 -4.19 -6.94 1.04
N GLY A 76 -4.26 -5.77 0.42
CA GLY A 76 -3.08 -4.92 0.29
C GLY A 76 -2.61 -4.34 1.63
N ILE A 77 -3.55 -3.99 2.52
CA ILE A 77 -3.23 -3.56 3.90
C ILE A 77 -2.58 -4.71 4.68
N ALA A 78 -3.12 -5.92 4.61
CA ALA A 78 -2.54 -7.09 5.25
C ALA A 78 -1.11 -7.34 4.78
N SER A 79 -0.86 -7.27 3.46
CA SER A 79 0.50 -7.38 2.91
C SER A 79 1.46 -6.30 3.44
N LEU A 80 0.97 -5.09 3.72
CA LEU A 80 1.77 -4.01 4.32
C LEU A 80 2.13 -4.32 5.77
N VAL A 81 1.15 -4.78 6.55
CA VAL A 81 1.34 -5.15 7.96
C VAL A 81 2.31 -6.32 8.08
N ASP A 82 2.16 -7.35 7.23
CA ASP A 82 3.07 -8.50 7.22
C ASP A 82 4.51 -8.08 6.91
N LEU A 83 4.71 -7.22 5.91
CA LEU A 83 6.03 -6.70 5.57
C LEU A 83 6.63 -5.84 6.70
N ALA A 84 5.82 -5.01 7.37
CA ALA A 84 6.27 -4.23 8.52
C ALA A 84 6.75 -5.14 9.67
N ASN A 85 5.98 -6.18 9.97
CA ASN A 85 6.35 -7.18 10.97
C ASN A 85 7.60 -7.98 10.56
N GLU A 86 7.81 -8.25 9.27
CA GLU A 86 9.05 -8.84 8.75
C GLU A 86 10.24 -7.91 9.01
N VAL A 87 10.14 -6.63 8.65
CA VAL A 87 11.19 -5.62 8.87
C VAL A 87 11.55 -5.52 10.35
N ASP A 88 10.56 -5.36 11.23
CA ASP A 88 10.80 -5.17 12.66
C ASP A 88 11.44 -6.41 13.31
N ARG A 89 11.02 -7.62 12.88
CA ARG A 89 11.65 -8.88 13.32
C ARG A 89 13.10 -9.00 12.87
N ASP A 90 13.38 -8.68 11.61
CA ASP A 90 14.72 -8.81 11.03
C ASP A 90 15.74 -7.81 11.62
N LEU A 91 15.24 -6.68 12.13
CA LEU A 91 16.04 -5.63 12.75
C LEU A 91 16.15 -5.74 14.28
N GLY A 92 15.50 -6.72 14.90
CA GLY A 92 15.73 -7.06 16.30
C GLY A 92 14.84 -6.36 17.33
N GLY A 93 13.65 -5.88 16.95
CA GLY A 93 12.56 -5.67 17.91
C GLY A 93 12.16 -4.23 18.26
N ASP A 94 12.67 -3.22 17.54
CA ASP A 94 12.10 -1.87 17.59
C ASP A 94 11.06 -1.70 16.47
N ALA A 95 10.01 -0.90 16.71
CA ALA A 95 9.01 -0.52 15.71
C ALA A 95 9.63 0.40 14.65
N ARG A 96 10.45 -0.17 13.75
CA ARG A 96 11.19 0.55 12.72
C ARG A 96 10.23 1.18 11.72
N VAL A 97 9.19 0.43 11.37
CA VAL A 97 8.09 0.92 10.55
C VAL A 97 7.06 1.58 11.45
N THR A 98 7.14 2.90 11.56
CA THR A 98 6.25 3.70 12.41
C THR A 98 4.99 4.18 11.68
N THR A 99 4.93 4.00 10.37
CA THR A 99 3.83 4.50 9.54
C THR A 99 3.49 3.51 8.43
N LEU A 100 2.20 3.20 8.30
CA LEU A 100 1.62 2.46 7.18
C LEU A 100 0.64 3.39 6.45
N ASP A 101 1.04 3.86 5.27
CA ASP A 101 0.19 4.66 4.38
C ASP A 101 -0.53 3.73 3.39
N ILE A 102 -1.84 3.59 3.56
CA ILE A 102 -2.68 2.66 2.77
C ILE A 102 -3.14 3.26 1.43
N GLY A 103 -2.73 4.49 1.12
CA GLY A 103 -3.13 5.19 -0.09
C GLY A 103 -4.61 5.53 -0.12
N GLY A 104 -5.16 5.59 -1.33
CA GLY A 104 -6.56 5.94 -1.61
C GLY A 104 -7.36 4.74 -2.10
N GLY A 105 -8.45 5.01 -2.81
CA GLY A 105 -9.28 3.96 -3.44
C GLY A 105 -10.47 3.51 -2.61
N LEU A 106 -10.60 3.97 -1.36
CA LEU A 106 -11.83 3.80 -0.59
C LEU A 106 -12.96 4.60 -1.26
N ALA A 107 -14.00 3.91 -1.72
CA ALA A 107 -15.14 4.55 -2.34
C ALA A 107 -15.94 5.33 -1.28
N ALA A 108 -16.27 6.59 -1.60
CA ALA A 108 -17.28 7.33 -0.85
C ALA A 108 -18.68 6.84 -1.28
N SER A 109 -19.65 6.84 -0.36
CA SER A 109 -21.04 6.55 -0.71
C SER A 109 -21.54 7.54 -1.76
N SER A 110 -21.98 7.06 -2.91
CA SER A 110 -22.51 7.88 -4.00
C SER A 110 -24.01 8.19 -3.83
N SER A 111 -24.46 8.53 -2.62
CA SER A 111 -25.88 8.85 -2.37
C SER A 111 -26.34 10.17 -3.01
N PHE A 112 -25.49 10.84 -3.77
CA PHE A 112 -25.87 11.98 -4.62
C PHE A 112 -26.07 11.59 -6.10
N ALA A 113 -25.46 10.49 -6.56
CA ALA A 113 -25.55 10.06 -7.95
C ALA A 113 -26.86 9.32 -8.25
N GLU A 114 -27.40 8.56 -7.29
CA GLU A 114 -28.72 7.91 -7.44
C GLU A 114 -29.88 8.91 -7.55
N TYR A 115 -29.79 10.05 -6.86
CA TYR A 115 -30.83 11.08 -6.91
C TYR A 115 -30.86 11.82 -8.26
N ALA A 116 -29.68 12.08 -8.85
CA ALA A 116 -29.58 12.73 -10.16
C ALA A 116 -30.03 11.84 -11.31
N GLN A 117 -29.83 10.51 -11.21
CA GLN A 117 -30.29 9.55 -12.21
C GLN A 117 -31.82 9.38 -12.17
N SER A 118 -32.41 9.37 -10.97
CA SER A 118 -33.88 9.29 -10.79
C SER A 118 -34.62 10.59 -11.10
N ALA A 119 -33.95 11.75 -11.05
CA ALA A 119 -34.56 13.05 -11.35
C ALA A 119 -34.60 13.37 -12.86
N CYS A 120 -33.87 12.61 -13.68
CA CYS A 120 -33.80 12.74 -15.13
C CYS A 120 -34.48 11.60 -15.90
N SER A 121 -35.13 10.66 -15.19
CA SER A 121 -35.92 9.56 -15.77
C SER A 121 -37.42 9.85 -15.71
#